data_AF-A0A931QJZ4-F1
#
_entry.id   AF-A0A931QJZ4-F1
#
_cell.length_a   1.000
_cell.length_b   1.000
_cell.length_c   1.000
_cell.angle_alpha   90.00
_cell.angle_beta   90.00
_cell.angle_gamma   90.00
#
_symmetry.space_group_name_H-M   'P 1'
#
loop_
_entity.id
_entity.type
_entity.pdbx_description
1 polymer ?
#
loop_
_entity_poly.entity_id
_entity_poly.type
_entity_poly.pdbx_seq_one_letter_code
_entity_poly.pdbx_strand_id
1 'polypeptide(L)'
;MIYLAGMDDPGLTILPTHREIRNLPDFDPARTLEALSASFRAESVSAPRDKLARELVGEMEKAGRRGPAFGLVLRGAPRGFLLTPRPAALRSLPRGLAPPVRRLDVTTLHNLAFERGLGISAEDLARQTCVTYTKSAEEAVANALSGSAQMVFLLNPPKVREVRDVARARAVMPQKSTYFYPKILTGPVLNVFEGAGAR
;
A
#
# COMPACT_ATOMS: atom_id res chain seq x y z
N MET A 1 16.97 -17.59 12.73
CA MET A 1 17.94 -17.02 11.78
C MET A 1 17.73 -15.51 11.78
N ILE A 2 18.80 -14.73 11.96
CA ILE A 2 18.76 -13.26 11.95
C ILE A 2 19.69 -12.80 10.82
N TYR A 3 19.21 -11.89 9.98
CA TYR A 3 19.99 -11.25 8.92
C TYR A 3 20.08 -9.76 9.25
N LEU A 4 21.31 -9.24 9.27
CA LEU A 4 21.60 -7.83 9.52
C LEU A 4 22.11 -7.22 8.21
N ALA A 5 21.46 -6.17 7.75
CA ALA A 5 21.90 -5.38 6.61
C ALA A 5 21.86 -3.89 6.96
N GLY A 6 22.68 -3.10 6.26
CA GLY A 6 22.60 -1.64 6.34
C GLY A 6 21.23 -1.18 5.80
N MET A 7 20.61 -0.21 6.49
CA MET A 7 19.33 0.35 6.03
C MET A 7 19.44 1.06 4.67
N ASP A 8 20.62 1.64 4.39
CA ASP A 8 20.90 2.41 3.18
C ASP A 8 21.64 1.56 2.12
N ASP A 9 21.63 0.22 2.26
CA ASP A 9 22.23 -0.70 1.29
C ASP A 9 21.53 -0.51 -0.08
N PRO A 10 22.28 -0.22 -1.18
CA PRO A 10 21.69 0.01 -2.49
C PRO A 10 20.99 -1.22 -3.07
N GLY A 11 21.32 -2.43 -2.60
CA GLY A 11 20.65 -3.68 -2.95
C GLY A 11 19.32 -3.90 -2.20
N LEU A 12 19.01 -3.09 -1.18
CA LEU A 12 17.79 -3.21 -0.39
C LEU A 12 16.74 -2.20 -0.87
N THR A 13 15.65 -2.71 -1.45
CA THR A 13 14.51 -1.90 -1.87
C THR A 13 13.28 -2.21 -1.02
N ILE A 14 12.43 -1.21 -0.78
CA ILE A 14 11.11 -1.40 -0.17
C ILE A 14 10.06 -1.23 -1.26
N LEU A 15 9.36 -2.32 -1.57
CA LEU A 15 8.29 -2.31 -2.56
C LEU A 15 6.98 -1.81 -1.95
N PRO A 16 6.12 -1.14 -2.75
CA PRO A 16 4.78 -0.80 -2.30
C PRO A 16 3.97 -2.08 -2.06
N THR A 17 2.95 -1.95 -1.21
CA THR A 17 1.96 -3.01 -1.01
C THR A 17 0.61 -2.43 -1.31
N HIS A 18 0.09 -2.67 -2.51
CA HIS A 18 -1.23 -2.21 -2.95
C HIS A 18 -2.34 -2.93 -2.18
N ARG A 19 -3.50 -2.28 -2.07
CA ARG A 19 -4.66 -2.83 -1.37
C ARG A 19 -5.75 -3.14 -2.39
N GLU A 20 -6.28 -4.34 -2.34
CA GLU A 20 -7.42 -4.73 -3.15
C GLU A 20 -8.59 -5.02 -2.22
N ILE A 21 -9.72 -4.36 -2.48
CA ILE A 21 -10.90 -4.49 -1.66
C ILE A 21 -11.83 -5.45 -2.37
N ARG A 22 -12.24 -6.49 -1.63
CA ARG A 22 -13.10 -7.58 -2.06
C ARG A 22 -14.18 -7.76 -1.00
N ASN A 23 -15.34 -8.28 -1.38
CA ASN A 23 -16.44 -8.59 -0.45
C ASN A 23 -16.93 -7.41 0.43
N LEU A 24 -16.76 -6.16 -0.02
CA LEU A 24 -17.38 -5.01 0.64
C LEU A 24 -18.90 -5.06 0.37
N PRO A 25 -19.75 -5.10 1.42
CA PRO A 25 -21.21 -5.12 1.25
C PRO A 25 -21.69 -3.83 0.58
N ASP A 26 -22.77 -3.92 -0.18
CA ASP A 26 -23.44 -2.78 -0.83
C ASP A 26 -22.51 -1.87 -1.67
N PHE A 27 -21.47 -2.45 -2.26
CA PHE A 27 -20.50 -1.71 -3.05
C PHE A 27 -21.14 -1.07 -4.29
N ASP A 28 -21.11 0.25 -4.30
CA ASP A 28 -21.43 1.09 -5.45
C ASP A 28 -20.25 2.02 -5.77
N PRO A 29 -19.74 2.04 -7.02
CA PRO A 29 -18.62 2.89 -7.41
C PRO A 29 -18.86 4.39 -7.19
N ALA A 30 -20.07 4.89 -7.47
CA ALA A 30 -20.36 6.31 -7.37
C ALA A 30 -20.40 6.77 -5.90
N ARG A 31 -21.12 6.02 -5.04
CA ARG A 31 -21.16 6.24 -3.59
C ARG A 31 -19.78 6.12 -2.96
N THR A 32 -18.97 5.17 -3.42
CA THR A 32 -17.58 5.01 -2.97
C THR A 32 -16.77 6.27 -3.25
N LEU A 33 -16.83 6.78 -4.49
CA LEU A 33 -16.08 7.97 -4.87
C LEU A 33 -16.58 9.21 -4.11
N GLU A 34 -17.89 9.33 -3.92
CA GLU A 34 -18.52 10.39 -3.13
C GLU A 34 -18.04 10.36 -1.67
N ALA A 35 -18.06 9.20 -1.02
CA ALA A 35 -17.59 9.03 0.35
C ALA A 35 -16.10 9.41 0.51
N LEU A 36 -15.26 9.04 -0.46
CA LEU A 36 -13.85 9.42 -0.47
C LEU A 36 -13.62 10.92 -0.72
N SER A 37 -14.52 11.60 -1.45
CA SER A 37 -14.36 13.02 -1.81
C SER A 37 -14.36 13.97 -0.60
N ALA A 38 -14.94 13.54 0.52
CA ALA A 38 -14.92 14.28 1.79
C ALA A 38 -13.49 14.42 2.36
N SER A 39 -12.66 13.39 2.18
CA SER A 39 -11.29 13.35 2.69
C SER A 39 -10.24 13.62 1.61
N PHE A 40 -10.55 13.34 0.35
CA PHE A 40 -9.62 13.40 -0.77
C PHE A 40 -10.10 14.32 -1.89
N ARG A 41 -9.15 14.95 -2.58
CA ARG A 41 -9.36 15.47 -3.92
C ARG A 41 -9.09 14.32 -4.90
N ALA A 42 -10.07 14.00 -5.74
CA ALA A 42 -9.96 12.96 -6.75
C ALA A 42 -9.82 13.60 -8.13
N GLU A 43 -8.72 13.32 -8.81
CA GLU A 43 -8.46 13.77 -10.18
C GLU A 43 -8.49 12.57 -11.11
N SER A 44 -9.30 12.63 -12.18
CA SER A 44 -9.41 11.50 -13.11
C SER A 44 -8.13 11.33 -13.92
N VAL A 45 -7.66 10.09 -14.01
CA VAL A 45 -6.55 9.68 -14.86
C VAL A 45 -7.08 8.72 -15.91
N SER A 46 -7.09 9.17 -17.16
CA SER A 46 -7.57 8.40 -18.31
C SER A 46 -6.38 7.96 -19.15
N ALA A 47 -6.28 6.65 -19.37
CA ALA A 47 -5.29 6.02 -20.24
C ALA A 47 -5.89 4.73 -20.81
N PRO A 48 -5.33 4.18 -21.91
CA PRO A 48 -5.64 2.83 -22.35
C PRO A 48 -5.53 1.82 -21.21
N ARG A 49 -6.38 0.78 -21.19
CA ARG A 49 -6.49 -0.17 -20.07
C ARG A 49 -5.15 -0.80 -19.68
N ASP A 50 -4.33 -1.15 -20.67
CA ASP A 50 -2.99 -1.73 -20.53
C ASP A 50 -1.95 -0.74 -19.99
N LYS A 51 -2.21 0.57 -20.10
CA LYS A 51 -1.31 1.65 -19.65
C LYS A 51 -1.77 2.33 -18.37
N LEU A 52 -3.00 2.07 -17.92
CA LEU A 52 -3.62 2.75 -16.78
C LEU A 52 -2.80 2.62 -15.49
N ALA A 53 -2.28 1.44 -15.20
CA ALA A 53 -1.44 1.22 -14.02
C ALA A 53 -0.18 2.09 -14.05
N ARG A 54 0.53 2.10 -15.18
CA ARG A 54 1.74 2.90 -15.37
C ARG A 54 1.46 4.40 -15.25
N GLU A 55 0.38 4.87 -15.85
CA GLU A 55 0.00 6.28 -15.80
C GLU A 55 -0.35 6.72 -14.37
N LEU A 56 -1.14 5.92 -13.65
CA LEU A 56 -1.46 6.19 -12.24
C LEU A 56 -0.22 6.21 -11.36
N VAL A 57 0.68 5.25 -11.52
CA VAL A 57 1.95 5.22 -10.77
C VAL A 57 2.77 6.47 -11.07
N GLY A 58 2.91 6.88 -12.33
CA GLY A 58 3.62 8.10 -12.70
C GLY A 58 3.03 9.37 -12.09
N GLU A 59 1.70 9.50 -12.08
CA GLU A 59 1.02 10.63 -11.44
C GLU A 59 1.16 10.62 -9.91
N MET A 60 1.08 9.43 -9.29
CA MET A 60 1.30 9.26 -7.86
C MET A 60 2.73 9.60 -7.44
N GLU A 61 3.74 9.25 -8.24
CA GLU A 61 5.15 9.57 -7.95
C GLU A 61 5.38 11.09 -8.00
N LYS A 62 4.78 11.79 -8.97
CA LYS A 62 4.84 13.25 -9.07
C LYS A 62 4.16 13.91 -7.87
N ALA A 63 2.94 13.49 -7.55
CA ALA A 63 2.17 14.02 -6.43
C ALA A 63 2.81 13.70 -5.06
N GLY A 64 3.41 12.50 -4.95
CA GLY A 64 4.14 11.99 -3.78
C GLY A 64 5.32 12.85 -3.32
N ARG A 65 5.80 13.75 -4.19
CA ARG A 65 6.84 14.74 -3.84
C ARG A 65 6.31 15.86 -2.93
N ARG A 66 5.00 16.12 -2.95
CA ARG A 66 4.34 17.21 -2.22
C ARG A 66 3.58 16.72 -0.98
N GLY A 67 3.23 15.45 -0.92
CA GLY A 67 2.50 14.84 0.19
C GLY A 67 1.97 13.45 -0.20
N PRO A 68 1.15 12.82 0.66
CA PRO A 68 0.59 11.50 0.36
C PRO A 68 -0.26 11.52 -0.92
N ALA A 69 -0.13 10.47 -1.73
CA ALA A 69 -0.89 10.32 -2.97
C ALA A 69 -1.18 8.84 -3.23
N PHE A 70 -2.39 8.57 -3.74
CA PHE A 70 -2.88 7.21 -3.95
C PHE A 70 -3.53 7.09 -5.32
N GLY A 71 -3.39 5.94 -5.96
CA GLY A 71 -4.16 5.60 -7.14
C GLY A 71 -5.41 4.85 -6.71
N LEU A 72 -6.56 5.13 -7.31
CA LEU A 72 -7.80 4.40 -7.11
C LEU A 72 -8.30 3.91 -8.47
N VAL A 73 -8.62 2.62 -8.54
CA VAL A 73 -9.38 2.06 -9.67
C VAL A 73 -10.58 1.33 -9.11
N LEU A 74 -11.77 1.70 -9.58
CA LEU A 74 -13.04 1.09 -9.21
C LEU A 74 -13.43 0.08 -10.28
N ARG A 75 -14.05 -1.03 -9.87
CA ARG A 75 -14.60 -2.02 -10.78
C ARG A 75 -15.60 -1.37 -11.73
N GLY A 76 -15.44 -1.65 -13.03
CA GLY A 76 -16.31 -1.12 -14.08
C GLY A 76 -16.08 0.36 -14.41
N ALA A 77 -15.17 1.07 -13.73
CA ALA A 77 -14.84 2.43 -14.11
C ALA A 77 -13.96 2.46 -15.38
N PRO A 78 -14.23 3.35 -16.35
CA PRO A 78 -13.43 3.46 -17.58
C PRO A 78 -12.08 4.15 -17.37
N ARG A 79 -11.78 4.59 -16.14
CA ARG A 79 -10.64 5.44 -15.77
C ARG A 79 -10.22 5.16 -14.34
N GLY A 80 -8.99 5.55 -14.01
CA GLY A 80 -8.50 5.62 -12.64
C GLY A 80 -8.67 7.01 -12.05
N PHE A 81 -8.33 7.13 -10.78
CA PHE A 81 -8.32 8.39 -10.04
C PHE A 81 -7.04 8.53 -9.24
N LEU A 82 -6.41 9.70 -9.33
CA LEU A 82 -5.39 10.14 -8.39
C LEU A 82 -6.09 10.76 -7.18
N LEU A 83 -5.89 10.17 -6.00
CA LEU A 83 -6.39 10.68 -4.73
C LEU A 83 -5.28 11.41 -3.99
N THR A 84 -5.53 12.67 -3.67
CA THR A 84 -4.67 13.47 -2.78
C THR A 84 -5.47 13.90 -1.54
N PRO A 85 -4.98 13.63 -0.31
CA PRO A 85 -5.70 14.02 0.90
C PRO A 85 -5.88 15.53 0.98
N ARG A 86 -7.06 15.96 1.40
CA ARG A 86 -7.30 17.38 1.71
C ARG A 86 -6.54 17.75 2.99
N PRO A 87 -5.93 18.96 3.07
CA PRO A 87 -5.22 19.39 4.28
C PRO A 87 -6.07 19.33 5.55
N ALA A 88 -7.37 19.60 5.46
CA ALA A 88 -8.30 19.47 6.57
C ALA A 88 -8.49 18.03 7.05
N ALA A 89 -8.51 17.07 6.13
CA ALA A 89 -8.65 15.66 6.46
C ALA A 89 -7.38 15.13 7.16
N LEU A 90 -6.19 15.54 6.72
CA LEU A 90 -4.93 15.19 7.40
C LEU A 90 -4.88 15.68 8.85
N ARG A 91 -5.53 16.80 9.17
CA ARG A 91 -5.63 17.28 10.56
C ARG A 91 -6.48 16.37 11.46
N SER A 92 -7.41 15.61 10.88
CA SER A 92 -8.27 14.68 11.61
C SER A 92 -7.60 13.34 11.96
N LEU A 93 -6.40 13.06 11.44
CA LEU A 93 -5.66 11.86 11.80
C LEU A 93 -5.41 11.79 13.31
N PRO A 94 -5.54 10.59 13.95
CA PRO A 94 -5.47 10.44 15.40
C PRO A 94 -4.23 11.10 16.03
N ARG A 95 -4.46 11.86 17.10
CA ARG A 95 -3.38 12.60 17.80
C ARG A 95 -2.49 11.70 18.65
N GLY A 96 -2.96 10.52 19.03
CA GLY A 96 -2.18 9.54 19.79
C GLY A 96 -1.08 8.84 18.98
N LEU A 97 -1.06 9.00 17.65
CA LEU A 97 -0.03 8.42 16.80
C LEU A 97 1.28 9.21 16.91
N ALA A 98 2.39 8.48 17.03
CA ALA A 98 3.71 9.07 16.96
C ALA A 98 3.86 9.90 15.66
N PRO A 99 4.48 11.09 15.70
CA PRO A 99 4.62 11.96 14.53
C PRO A 99 5.10 11.28 13.24
N PRO A 100 6.12 10.39 13.25
CA PRO A 100 6.53 9.70 12.02
C PRO A 100 5.49 8.70 11.50
N VAL A 101 4.76 8.01 12.39
CA VAL A 101 3.68 7.09 12.00
C VAL A 101 2.53 7.86 11.37
N ARG A 102 2.19 9.03 11.92
CA ARG A 102 1.12 9.90 11.41
C ARG A 102 1.38 10.43 10.00
N ARG A 103 2.65 10.51 9.57
CA ARG A 103 3.04 10.97 8.23
C ARG A 103 3.06 9.89 7.16
N LEU A 104 2.88 8.61 7.52
CA LEU A 104 2.92 7.52 6.55
C LEU A 104 1.68 7.55 5.65
N ASP A 105 1.90 7.29 4.36
CA ASP A 105 0.84 7.12 3.37
C ASP A 105 -0.16 6.03 3.79
N VAL A 106 0.33 4.90 4.29
CA VAL A 106 -0.51 3.81 4.82
C VAL A 106 -1.42 4.29 5.95
N THR A 107 -0.89 5.07 6.89
CA THR A 107 -1.69 5.60 8.01
C THR A 107 -2.81 6.49 7.47
N THR A 108 -2.47 7.34 6.50
CA THR A 108 -3.45 8.23 5.84
C THR A 108 -4.54 7.42 5.13
N LEU A 109 -4.16 6.39 4.38
CA LEU A 109 -5.10 5.52 3.67
C LEU A 109 -6.04 4.79 4.64
N HIS A 110 -5.49 4.14 5.68
CA HIS A 110 -6.28 3.36 6.63
C HIS A 110 -7.28 4.24 7.39
N ASN A 111 -6.89 5.43 7.84
CA ASN A 111 -7.78 6.29 8.63
C ASN A 111 -8.81 7.01 7.74
N LEU A 112 -8.36 7.58 6.61
CA LEU A 112 -9.22 8.46 5.81
C LEU A 112 -10.02 7.74 4.75
N ALA A 113 -9.44 6.74 4.08
CA ALA A 113 -10.14 5.99 3.06
C ALA A 113 -10.89 4.81 3.69
N PHE A 114 -10.21 3.98 4.48
CA PHE A 114 -10.82 2.74 5.00
C PHE A 114 -11.80 3.01 6.14
N GLU A 115 -11.33 3.51 7.28
CA GLU A 115 -12.20 3.72 8.43
C GLU A 115 -13.27 4.77 8.16
N ARG A 116 -12.86 5.98 7.76
CA ARG A 116 -13.81 7.09 7.55
C ARG A 116 -14.61 6.99 6.25
N GLY A 117 -13.99 6.52 5.17
CA GLY A 117 -14.61 6.52 3.84
C GLY A 117 -15.43 5.27 3.54
N LEU A 118 -14.89 4.10 3.89
CA LEU A 118 -15.48 2.80 3.54
C LEU A 118 -16.06 2.05 4.74
N GLY A 119 -15.89 2.56 5.96
CA GLY A 119 -16.31 1.87 7.19
C GLY A 119 -15.51 0.60 7.49
N ILE A 120 -14.34 0.41 6.86
CA ILE A 120 -13.47 -0.75 7.08
C ILE A 120 -12.63 -0.48 8.32
N SER A 121 -12.87 -1.22 9.40
CA SER A 121 -12.18 -1.04 10.67
C SER A 121 -10.79 -1.69 10.67
N ALA A 122 -9.92 -1.27 11.60
CA ALA A 122 -8.62 -1.92 11.81
C ALA A 122 -8.76 -3.43 12.14
N GLU A 123 -9.88 -3.86 12.72
CA GLU A 123 -10.16 -5.28 12.98
C GLU A 123 -10.47 -6.03 11.68
N ASP A 124 -11.23 -5.44 10.75
CA ASP A 124 -11.50 -6.03 9.44
C ASP A 124 -10.20 -6.21 8.63
N LEU A 125 -9.32 -5.21 8.68
CA LEU A 125 -7.99 -5.28 8.09
C LEU A 125 -7.14 -6.40 8.69
N ALA A 126 -7.21 -6.61 10.02
CA ALA A 126 -6.47 -7.66 10.71
C ALA A 126 -7.01 -9.06 10.38
N ARG A 127 -8.33 -9.21 10.23
CA ARG A 127 -8.99 -10.46 9.83
C ARG A 127 -8.83 -10.78 8.34
N GLN A 128 -8.40 -9.81 7.52
CA GLN A 128 -8.23 -9.94 6.08
C GLN A 128 -9.50 -10.41 5.34
N THR A 129 -10.67 -10.04 5.85
CA THR A 129 -11.97 -10.47 5.30
C THR A 129 -12.30 -9.78 3.98
N CYS A 130 -11.95 -8.50 3.88
CA CYS A 130 -12.30 -7.66 2.73
C CYS A 130 -11.11 -6.97 2.05
N VAL A 131 -9.88 -7.12 2.58
CA VAL A 131 -8.67 -6.48 2.02
C VAL A 131 -7.59 -7.51 1.72
N THR A 132 -7.24 -7.65 0.44
CA THR A 132 -6.09 -8.42 -0.04
C THR A 132 -4.97 -7.49 -0.51
N TYR A 133 -3.79 -8.06 -0.76
CA TYR A 133 -2.56 -7.30 -0.95
C TYR A 133 -1.76 -7.84 -2.14
N THR A 134 -1.28 -6.97 -3.01
CA THR A 134 -0.32 -7.30 -4.08
C THR A 134 0.79 -6.25 -4.15
N LYS A 135 1.91 -6.60 -4.77
CA LYS A 135 3.05 -5.70 -5.04
C LYS A 135 3.07 -5.18 -6.47
N SER A 136 2.31 -5.79 -7.38
CA SER A 136 2.22 -5.34 -8.76
C SER A 136 1.06 -4.38 -8.92
N ALA A 137 1.36 -3.17 -9.38
CA ALA A 137 0.34 -2.19 -9.71
C ALA A 137 -0.49 -2.66 -10.90
N GLU A 138 0.14 -3.32 -11.87
CA GLU A 138 -0.50 -3.90 -13.05
C GLU A 138 -1.51 -4.97 -12.66
N GLU A 139 -1.13 -5.90 -11.79
CA GLU A 139 -2.02 -6.95 -11.27
C GLU A 139 -3.20 -6.33 -10.51
N ALA A 140 -2.96 -5.38 -9.61
CA ALA A 140 -4.01 -4.70 -8.87
C ALA A 140 -5.02 -4.03 -9.81
N VAL A 141 -4.54 -3.24 -10.77
CA VAL A 141 -5.41 -2.57 -11.74
C VAL A 141 -6.15 -3.58 -12.61
N ALA A 142 -5.49 -4.63 -13.09
CA ALA A 142 -6.13 -5.71 -13.85
C ALA A 142 -7.24 -6.41 -13.04
N ASN A 143 -7.04 -6.61 -11.74
CA ASN A 143 -8.03 -7.20 -10.84
C ASN A 143 -9.27 -6.31 -10.68
N ALA A 144 -9.11 -4.99 -10.59
CA ALA A 144 -10.25 -4.06 -10.58
C ALA A 144 -10.98 -4.04 -11.94
N LEU A 145 -10.22 -3.99 -13.05
CA LEU A 145 -10.79 -3.90 -14.40
C LEU A 145 -11.52 -5.18 -14.82
N SER A 146 -11.04 -6.36 -14.41
CA SER A 146 -11.69 -7.65 -14.64
C SER A 146 -12.87 -7.90 -13.69
N GLY A 147 -12.94 -7.15 -12.59
CA GLY A 147 -13.98 -7.27 -11.56
C GLY A 147 -13.69 -8.30 -10.47
N SER A 148 -12.53 -8.93 -10.49
CA SER A 148 -12.00 -9.77 -9.40
C SER A 148 -11.88 -9.00 -8.08
N ALA A 149 -11.55 -7.71 -8.15
CA ALA A 149 -11.61 -6.78 -7.02
C ALA A 149 -12.69 -5.72 -7.26
N GLN A 150 -13.36 -5.27 -6.19
CA GLN A 150 -14.34 -4.18 -6.28
C GLN A 150 -13.66 -2.83 -6.45
N MET A 151 -12.53 -2.64 -5.78
CA MET A 151 -11.67 -1.49 -5.97
C MET A 151 -10.24 -1.81 -5.56
N VAL A 152 -9.28 -1.04 -6.07
CA VAL A 152 -7.88 -1.13 -5.66
C VAL A 152 -7.32 0.24 -5.32
N PHE A 153 -6.50 0.28 -4.28
CA PHE A 153 -5.68 1.42 -3.91
C PHE A 153 -4.22 1.12 -4.19
N LEU A 154 -3.62 1.93 -5.05
CA LEU A 154 -2.18 1.95 -5.29
C LEU A 154 -1.52 2.91 -4.29
N LEU A 155 -0.32 2.54 -3.83
CA LEU A 155 0.45 3.30 -2.85
C LEU A 155 1.87 3.51 -3.39
N ASN A 156 2.48 4.64 -3.01
CA ASN A 156 3.92 4.82 -3.17
C ASN A 156 4.68 3.90 -2.20
N PRO A 157 5.88 3.42 -2.58
CA PRO A 157 6.73 2.68 -1.66
C PRO A 157 7.13 3.55 -0.46
N PRO A 158 7.11 3.01 0.77
CA PRO A 158 7.64 3.74 1.92
C PRO A 158 9.15 3.94 1.76
N LYS A 159 9.64 5.09 2.20
CA LYS A 159 11.06 5.44 2.12
C LYS A 159 11.81 4.81 3.30
N VAL A 160 13.06 4.42 3.09
CA VAL A 160 13.95 3.91 4.17
C VAL A 160 13.98 4.88 5.36
N ARG A 161 14.08 6.18 5.08
CA ARG A 161 14.04 7.23 6.12
C ARG A 161 12.78 7.17 7.00
N GLU A 162 11.63 6.81 6.43
CA GLU A 162 10.36 6.74 7.17
C GLU A 162 10.36 5.54 8.11
N VAL A 163 10.89 4.40 7.66
CA VAL A 163 11.11 3.22 8.52
C VAL A 163 12.03 3.57 9.69
N ARG A 164 13.15 4.23 9.40
CA ARG A 164 14.12 4.67 10.41
C ARG A 164 13.50 5.64 11.42
N ASP A 165 12.73 6.62 10.95
CA ASP A 165 12.10 7.62 11.82
C ASP A 165 11.05 7.00 12.75
N VAL A 166 10.25 6.04 12.24
CA VAL A 166 9.30 5.27 13.06
C VAL A 166 10.04 4.46 14.13
N ALA A 167 11.12 3.77 13.75
CA ALA A 167 11.94 2.99 14.70
C ALA A 167 12.57 3.88 15.78
N ARG A 168 13.11 5.05 15.41
CA ARG A 168 13.67 6.04 16.37
C ARG A 168 12.63 6.57 17.34
N ALA A 169 11.38 6.69 16.90
CA ALA A 169 10.26 7.07 17.77
C ALA A 169 9.74 5.91 18.64
N ARG A 170 10.41 4.74 18.63
CA ARG A 170 9.97 3.52 19.34
C ARG A 170 8.53 3.13 19.00
N ALA A 171 8.11 3.45 17.78
CA ALA A 171 6.77 3.17 17.28
C ALA A 171 6.80 2.01 16.28
N VAL A 172 5.62 1.49 15.98
CA VAL A 172 5.44 0.37 15.05
C VAL A 172 4.78 0.87 13.77
N MET A 173 5.27 0.42 12.62
CA MET A 173 4.61 0.72 11.34
C MET A 173 3.28 -0.04 11.26
N PRO A 174 2.24 0.50 10.60
CA PRO A 174 1.01 -0.23 10.40
C PRO A 174 1.22 -1.57 9.68
N GLN A 175 0.25 -2.48 9.82
CA GLN A 175 0.33 -3.82 9.26
C GLN A 175 0.51 -3.78 7.73
N LYS A 176 1.33 -4.70 7.19
CA LYS A 176 1.57 -4.85 5.74
C LYS A 176 2.00 -3.53 5.06
N SER A 177 2.84 -2.74 5.75
CA SER A 177 3.35 -1.45 5.25
C SER A 177 4.68 -1.55 4.53
N THR A 178 5.50 -2.57 4.80
CA THR A 178 6.85 -2.69 4.26
C THR A 178 7.08 -4.06 3.63
N TYR A 179 7.52 -4.07 2.37
CA TYR A 179 7.99 -5.27 1.69
C TYR A 179 9.45 -5.07 1.27
N PHE A 180 10.37 -5.50 2.12
CA PHE A 180 11.80 -5.52 1.79
C PHE A 180 12.10 -6.56 0.70
N TYR A 181 12.88 -6.14 -0.30
CA TYR A 181 13.33 -6.94 -1.43
C TYR A 181 14.85 -6.72 -1.68
N PRO A 182 15.62 -7.77 -2.04
CA PRO A 182 15.20 -9.17 -2.13
C PRO A 182 14.81 -9.74 -0.77
N LYS A 183 13.91 -10.73 -0.77
CA LYS A 183 13.68 -11.52 0.44
C LYS A 183 14.91 -12.36 0.70
N ILE A 184 15.32 -12.44 1.97
CA ILE A 184 16.42 -13.31 2.37
C ILE A 184 16.09 -14.72 1.91
N LEU A 185 17.02 -15.35 1.19
CA LEU A 185 16.89 -16.75 0.82
C LEU A 185 16.88 -17.58 2.10
N THR A 186 15.72 -18.14 2.42
CA THR A 186 15.58 -19.09 3.53
C THR A 186 15.55 -20.49 2.94
N GLY A 187 16.41 -21.38 3.43
CA GLY A 187 16.46 -22.77 3.01
C GLY A 187 17.32 -23.61 3.95
N PRO A 188 17.19 -24.94 3.91
CA PRO A 188 18.10 -25.82 4.63
C PRO A 188 19.52 -25.63 4.09
N VAL A 189 20.47 -25.40 4.99
CA VAL A 189 21.91 -25.45 4.67
C VAL A 189 22.34 -26.89 4.87
N LEU A 190 22.60 -27.61 3.78
CA LEU A 190 23.14 -28.96 3.80
C LEU A 190 24.66 -28.88 3.75
N ASN A 191 25.33 -29.28 4.84
CA ASN A 191 26.76 -29.53 4.82
C ASN A 191 26.98 -30.95 4.31
N VAL A 192 27.55 -31.10 3.12
CA VAL A 192 27.89 -32.41 2.55
C VAL A 192 29.13 -32.92 3.29
N PHE A 193 28.95 -33.91 4.16
CA PHE A 193 30.07 -34.62 4.74
C PHE A 193 30.68 -35.53 3.67
N GLU A 194 31.87 -35.19 3.19
CA GLU A 194 32.71 -36.15 2.50
C GLU A 194 33.14 -37.19 3.54
N GLY A 195 32.54 -38.38 3.49
CA GLY A 195 32.95 -39.49 4.32
C GLY A 195 34.42 -39.78 4.08
N ALA A 196 35.26 -39.60 5.10
CA ALA A 196 36.61 -40.16 5.10
C ALA A 196 36.47 -41.66 4.81
N GLY A 197 37.12 -42.09 3.72
CA GLY A 197 36.90 -43.37 3.07
C GLY A 197 36.77 -44.53 4.05
N ALA A 198 35.80 -45.40 3.75
CA ALA A 198 35.82 -46.78 4.22
C ALA A 198 37.16 -47.39 3.76
N ARG A 199 38.07 -47.58 4.72
CA ARG A 199 39.20 -48.50 4.58
C ARG A 199 38.69 -49.93 4.65
#